data_AF-K9PJJ1-F1
#
_entry.id   AF-K9PJJ1-F1
#
_cell.length_a   1.000
_cell.length_b   1.000
_cell.length_c   1.000
_cell.angle_alpha   90.00
_cell.angle_beta   90.00
_cell.angle_gamma   90.00
#
_symmetry.space_group_name_H-M   'P 1'
#
loop_
_entity.id
_entity.type
_entity.pdbx_description
1 polymer ?
#
loop_
_entity_poly.entity_id
_entity_poly.type
_entity_poly.pdbx_seq_one_letter_code
_entity_poly.pdbx_strand_id
1 'polypeptide(L)'
;MLNTASPLTEDLAGQSYPSPHYWQIQRRLCSLIDKYVAIEKLHDRLRDLQLQLENPQPRPWKPIDWQAINPNQIVGIDAEVFLSVLIGAMDTEAPIRGYTQTSRQYLEKLHPQMARFVGGTVGEDGELLELGLWEKEERQHTPALIKVYTQLTGEKISPKLRTVRGYLPTDDPEEDLYRHGLHRIATEYGATCLYIWLMAHTIGPLQDVLEELAQDEINHMTKFWGFGVWAFPDTGLMRIGRTLIKTRSQNYQRNNLMRTLRRMMGTLNWSAWSLTNKTTLLFTLTYTMRRLWSWNNSLTPEYLQDLFGISH
;
A
#
# COMPACT_ATOMS: atom_id res chain seq x y z
N MET A 1 -15.54 41.99 23.96
CA MET A 1 -14.51 41.50 23.02
C MET A 1 -15.05 40.23 22.39
N LEU A 2 -15.47 40.30 21.13
CA LEU A 2 -15.88 39.13 20.37
C LEU A 2 -14.61 38.43 19.88
N ASN A 3 -14.29 37.28 20.44
CA ASN A 3 -13.27 36.38 19.88
C ASN A 3 -13.81 35.84 18.55
N THR A 4 -13.55 36.55 17.47
CA THR A 4 -13.65 35.99 16.12
C THR A 4 -12.50 35.01 15.96
N ALA A 5 -12.72 33.75 16.33
CA ALA A 5 -11.81 32.67 15.95
C ALA A 5 -11.75 32.66 14.42
N SER A 6 -10.59 32.96 13.85
CA SER A 6 -10.35 32.82 12.41
C SER A 6 -10.78 31.42 11.97
N PRO A 7 -11.44 31.28 10.81
CA PRO A 7 -11.87 29.97 10.31
C PRO A 7 -10.66 29.06 10.20
N LEU A 8 -10.78 27.83 10.72
CA LEU A 8 -9.76 26.80 10.58
C LEU A 8 -9.55 26.52 9.09
N THR A 9 -8.29 26.54 8.65
CA THR A 9 -7.92 26.16 7.28
C THR A 9 -8.25 24.68 7.05
N GLU A 10 -8.78 24.34 5.87
CA GLU A 10 -9.01 22.95 5.45
C GLU A 10 -7.82 22.43 4.61
N ASP A 11 -7.49 21.15 4.78
CA ASP A 11 -6.49 20.41 4.01
C ASP A 11 -7.07 19.07 3.49
N LEU A 12 -6.23 18.18 2.93
CA LEU A 12 -6.71 16.92 2.33
C LEU A 12 -7.45 16.00 3.32
N ALA A 13 -7.16 16.14 4.61
CA ALA A 13 -7.76 15.36 5.70
C ALA A 13 -8.90 16.11 6.41
N GLY A 14 -9.40 17.20 5.84
CA GLY A 14 -10.47 18.03 6.39
C GLY A 14 -9.92 19.18 7.23
N GLN A 15 -10.54 19.47 8.38
CA GLN A 15 -10.11 20.59 9.23
C GLN A 15 -8.67 20.40 9.71
N SER A 16 -7.85 21.43 9.51
CA SER A 16 -6.45 21.47 9.92
C SER A 16 -6.30 22.07 11.30
N TYR A 17 -5.49 21.41 12.13
CA TYR A 17 -5.16 21.88 13.48
C TYR A 17 -3.64 21.88 13.62
N PRO A 18 -3.01 22.97 14.11
CA PRO A 18 -1.55 22.99 14.31
C PRO A 18 -1.06 21.96 15.34
N SER A 19 -1.92 21.56 16.28
CA SER A 19 -1.61 20.59 17.32
C SER A 19 -2.83 19.70 17.58
N PRO A 20 -3.13 18.76 16.66
CA PRO A 20 -4.34 17.96 16.74
C PRO A 20 -4.26 16.99 17.91
N HIS A 21 -5.30 16.94 18.74
CA HIS A 21 -5.45 15.89 19.75
C HIS A 21 -6.02 14.60 19.14
N TYR A 22 -6.06 13.52 19.92
CA TYR A 22 -6.49 12.18 19.49
C TYR A 22 -7.77 12.19 18.62
N TRP A 23 -8.87 12.78 19.11
CA TRP A 23 -10.14 12.80 18.35
C TRP A 23 -10.08 13.62 17.05
N GLN A 24 -9.24 14.66 16.98
CA GLN A 24 -9.04 15.42 15.74
C GLN A 24 -8.28 14.58 14.71
N ILE A 25 -7.24 13.86 15.13
CA ILE A 25 -6.56 12.87 14.26
C ILE A 25 -7.53 11.80 13.80
N GLN A 26 -8.36 11.26 14.69
CA GLN A 26 -9.33 10.22 14.31
C GLN A 26 -10.34 10.74 13.27
N ARG A 27 -10.81 11.99 13.38
CA ARG A 27 -11.67 12.61 12.36
C ARG A 27 -10.96 12.79 11.02
N ARG A 28 -9.69 13.23 11.06
CA ARG A 28 -8.84 13.35 9.86
C ARG A 28 -8.69 11.99 9.16
N LEU A 29 -8.42 10.94 9.94
CA LEU A 29 -8.34 9.56 9.43
C LEU A 29 -9.66 9.09 8.81
N CYS A 30 -10.80 9.32 9.46
CA CYS A 30 -12.10 8.98 8.86
C CYS A 30 -12.30 9.70 7.53
N SER A 31 -12.04 11.01 7.48
CA SER A 31 -12.18 11.82 6.27
C SER A 31 -11.32 11.27 5.13
N LEU A 32 -10.06 10.93 5.39
CA LEU A 32 -9.17 10.34 4.40
C LEU A 32 -9.65 8.95 3.94
N ILE A 33 -9.99 8.07 4.87
CA ILE A 33 -10.40 6.70 4.55
C ILE A 33 -11.71 6.70 3.76
N ASP A 34 -12.71 7.49 4.18
CA ASP A 34 -13.97 7.61 3.46
C ASP A 34 -13.78 8.26 2.08
N LYS A 35 -12.80 9.15 1.92
CA LYS A 35 -12.49 9.80 0.64
C LYS A 35 -11.71 8.90 -0.32
N TYR A 36 -10.67 8.20 0.12
CA TYR A 36 -9.75 7.46 -0.77
C TYR A 36 -10.08 5.96 -0.87
N VAL A 37 -10.71 5.38 0.16
CA VAL A 37 -11.14 3.97 0.21
C VAL A 37 -12.68 3.89 0.10
N ALA A 38 -13.25 4.79 -0.68
CA ALA A 38 -14.66 4.77 -1.08
C ALA A 38 -14.92 3.56 -1.99
N ILE A 39 -16.08 2.91 -1.83
CA ILE A 39 -16.41 1.67 -2.57
C ILE A 39 -16.38 1.94 -4.08
N GLU A 40 -16.90 3.10 -4.48
CA GLU A 40 -16.97 3.56 -5.86
C GLU A 40 -15.56 3.71 -6.45
N LYS A 41 -14.64 4.32 -5.70
CA LYS A 41 -13.24 4.48 -6.13
C LYS A 41 -12.50 3.15 -6.26
N LEU A 42 -12.76 2.21 -5.35
CA LEU A 42 -12.17 0.87 -5.44
C LEU A 42 -12.72 0.12 -6.65
N HIS A 43 -14.01 0.24 -6.96
CA HIS A 43 -14.57 -0.27 -8.23
C HIS A 43 -13.91 0.39 -9.45
N ASP A 44 -13.77 1.72 -9.48
CA ASP A 44 -13.13 2.44 -10.58
C ASP A 44 -11.71 1.94 -10.85
N ARG A 45 -10.91 1.82 -9.78
CA ARG A 45 -9.52 1.32 -9.85
C ARG A 45 -9.45 -0.14 -10.31
N LEU A 46 -10.39 -0.97 -9.88
CA LEU A 46 -10.43 -2.36 -10.31
C LEU A 46 -10.81 -2.47 -11.80
N ARG A 47 -11.77 -1.67 -12.28
CA ARG A 47 -12.15 -1.63 -13.70
C ARG A 47 -11.00 -1.15 -14.59
N ASP A 48 -10.24 -0.18 -14.11
CA ASP A 48 -9.05 0.33 -14.78
C ASP A 48 -7.95 -0.74 -14.99
N LEU A 49 -7.93 -1.81 -14.18
CA LEU A 49 -6.97 -2.91 -14.38
C LEU A 49 -7.04 -3.49 -15.79
N GLN A 50 -8.24 -3.73 -16.34
CA GLN A 50 -8.38 -4.28 -17.69
C GLN A 50 -7.72 -3.38 -18.74
N LEU A 51 -7.97 -2.07 -18.67
CA LEU A 51 -7.34 -1.09 -19.57
C LEU A 51 -5.82 -1.07 -19.41
N GLN A 52 -5.33 -1.23 -18.17
CA GLN A 52 -3.88 -1.25 -17.88
C GLN A 52 -3.19 -2.56 -18.29
N LEU A 53 -3.91 -3.68 -18.35
CA LEU A 53 -3.38 -4.93 -18.92
C LEU A 53 -3.13 -4.79 -20.43
N GLU A 54 -4.01 -4.06 -21.13
CA GLU A 54 -3.90 -3.81 -22.57
C GLU A 54 -2.90 -2.70 -22.90
N ASN A 55 -2.99 -1.57 -22.20
CA ASN A 55 -2.15 -0.39 -22.41
C ASN A 55 -1.57 0.11 -21.06
N PRO A 56 -0.43 -0.45 -20.62
CA PRO A 56 0.14 -0.14 -19.33
C PRO A 56 0.72 1.28 -19.29
N GLN A 57 0.02 2.20 -18.61
CA GLN A 57 0.49 3.59 -18.39
C GLN A 57 0.55 3.91 -16.89
N PRO A 58 1.71 4.38 -16.38
CA PRO A 58 1.82 4.78 -14.98
C PRO A 58 0.95 5.99 -14.70
N ARG A 59 0.31 5.98 -13.54
CA ARG A 59 -0.44 7.16 -13.08
C ARG A 59 0.50 8.37 -12.97
N PRO A 60 0.19 9.51 -13.63
CA PRO A 60 0.97 10.72 -13.43
C PRO A 60 0.72 11.25 -12.02
N TRP A 61 1.80 11.50 -11.28
CA TRP A 61 1.71 12.22 -10.02
C TRP A 61 1.39 13.69 -10.27
N LYS A 62 0.60 14.30 -9.37
CA LYS A 62 0.39 15.75 -9.43
C LYS A 62 1.72 16.49 -9.20
N PRO A 63 1.86 17.74 -9.68
CA PRO A 63 3.03 18.57 -9.35
C PRO A 63 3.13 18.79 -7.84
N ILE A 64 4.33 18.59 -7.27
CA ILE A 64 4.62 18.77 -5.85
C ILE A 64 5.58 19.94 -5.69
N ASP A 65 5.24 20.89 -4.81
CA ASP A 65 6.16 21.95 -4.39
C ASP A 65 7.16 21.41 -3.36
N TRP A 66 8.20 20.77 -3.88
CA TRP A 66 9.25 20.15 -3.06
C TRP A 66 10.03 21.12 -2.18
N GLN A 67 10.12 22.40 -2.55
CA GLN A 67 10.90 23.40 -1.80
C GLN A 67 10.10 23.97 -0.62
N ALA A 68 8.77 23.85 -0.65
CA ALA A 68 7.90 24.25 0.44
C ALA A 68 7.73 23.16 1.52
N ILE A 69 8.32 21.98 1.34
CA ILE A 69 8.31 20.92 2.36
C ILE A 69 9.17 21.37 3.55
N ASN A 70 8.59 21.35 4.76
CA ASN A 70 9.30 21.77 5.97
C ASN A 70 8.81 21.04 7.23
N PRO A 71 9.62 20.99 8.31
CA PRO A 71 9.29 20.23 9.52
C PRO A 71 7.99 20.65 10.22
N ASN A 72 7.55 21.90 10.09
CA ASN A 72 6.31 22.38 10.73
C ASN A 72 5.04 21.79 10.09
N GLN A 73 5.19 21.06 8.97
CA GLN A 73 4.11 20.33 8.34
C GLN A 73 3.83 18.98 8.99
N ILE A 74 4.66 18.52 9.93
CA ILE A 74 4.41 17.33 10.74
C ILE A 74 3.54 17.74 11.93
N VAL A 75 2.37 17.12 12.10
CA VAL A 75 1.38 17.48 13.12
C VAL A 75 0.92 16.28 13.93
N GLY A 76 0.79 16.46 15.25
CA GLY A 76 0.23 15.45 16.15
C GLY A 76 1.10 14.20 16.37
N ILE A 77 2.33 14.18 15.86
CA ILE A 77 3.38 13.19 16.15
C ILE A 77 4.74 13.86 16.25
N ASP A 78 5.66 13.22 16.98
CA ASP A 78 7.05 13.65 17.06
C ASP A 78 7.75 13.47 15.70
N ALA A 79 8.52 14.48 15.29
CA ALA A 79 9.26 14.44 14.04
C ALA A 79 10.21 13.24 13.94
N GLU A 80 10.85 12.84 15.04
CA GLU A 80 11.73 11.66 15.08
C GLU A 80 10.98 10.36 14.80
N VAL A 81 9.72 10.24 15.27
CA VAL A 81 8.86 9.09 14.98
C VAL A 81 8.48 9.09 13.51
N PHE A 82 8.09 10.25 12.96
CA PHE A 82 7.79 10.40 11.53
C PHE A 82 8.99 10.03 10.64
N LEU A 83 10.18 10.56 10.95
CA LEU A 83 11.40 10.26 10.21
C LEU A 83 11.79 8.77 10.32
N SER A 84 11.61 8.16 11.48
CA SER A 84 11.82 6.72 11.67
C SER A 84 10.87 5.88 10.82
N VAL A 85 9.61 6.32 10.67
CA VAL A 85 8.64 5.69 9.76
C VAL A 85 9.10 5.81 8.32
N LEU A 86 9.53 6.99 7.88
CA LEU A 86 10.01 7.20 6.51
C LEU A 86 11.19 6.28 6.19
N ILE A 87 12.16 6.14 7.11
CA ILE A 87 13.28 5.21 6.95
C ILE A 87 12.77 3.78 6.80
N GLY A 88 11.83 3.37 7.65
CA GLY A 88 11.25 2.04 7.58
C GLY A 88 10.50 1.76 6.27
N ALA A 89 9.80 2.76 5.74
CA ALA A 89 9.13 2.69 4.44
C ALA A 89 10.16 2.55 3.31
N MET A 90 11.18 3.43 3.27
CA MET A 90 12.27 3.37 2.29
C MET A 90 12.96 2.00 2.23
N ASP A 91 13.30 1.44 3.39
CA ASP A 91 13.92 0.10 3.48
C ASP A 91 12.99 -1.01 2.96
N THR A 92 11.68 -0.79 3.05
CA THR A 92 10.67 -1.74 2.58
C THR A 92 10.49 -1.64 1.07
N GLU A 93 10.45 -0.43 0.49
CA GLU A 93 10.24 -0.21 -0.96
C GLU A 93 11.49 -0.48 -1.80
N ALA A 94 12.69 -0.21 -1.27
CA ALA A 94 13.91 -0.15 -2.07
C ALA A 94 14.23 -1.39 -2.93
N PRO A 95 14.00 -2.64 -2.49
CA PRO A 95 14.27 -3.80 -3.33
C PRO A 95 13.08 -4.18 -4.25
N ILE A 96 12.34 -3.18 -4.76
CA ILE A 96 11.16 -3.35 -5.61
C ILE A 96 11.36 -4.29 -6.80
N ARG A 97 12.52 -4.22 -7.47
CA ARG A 97 12.84 -5.12 -8.58
C ARG A 97 12.72 -6.59 -8.17
N GLY A 98 13.22 -6.94 -6.98
CA GLY A 98 13.14 -8.32 -6.52
C GLY A 98 11.69 -8.73 -6.25
N TYR A 99 10.88 -7.86 -5.64
CA TYR A 99 9.49 -8.18 -5.34
C TYR A 99 8.63 -8.35 -6.60
N THR A 100 8.85 -7.49 -7.59
CA THR A 100 8.15 -7.53 -8.88
C THR A 100 8.53 -8.77 -9.67
N GLN A 101 9.82 -9.13 -9.73
CA GLN A 101 10.26 -10.36 -10.38
C GLN A 101 9.77 -11.63 -9.68
N THR A 102 9.84 -11.70 -8.35
CA THR A 102 9.26 -12.84 -7.61
C THR A 102 7.76 -12.96 -7.90
N SER A 103 7.02 -11.85 -7.91
CA SER A 103 5.59 -11.85 -8.18
C SER A 103 5.26 -12.27 -9.62
N ARG A 104 6.04 -11.80 -10.60
CA ARG A 104 5.96 -12.25 -11.99
C ARG A 104 6.13 -13.75 -12.10
N GLN A 105 7.13 -14.33 -11.43
CA GLN A 105 7.40 -15.78 -11.47
C GLN A 105 6.23 -16.62 -10.92
N TYR A 106 5.55 -16.17 -9.85
CA TYR A 106 4.34 -16.85 -9.35
C TYR A 106 3.16 -16.76 -10.33
N LEU A 107 3.07 -15.69 -11.13
CA LEU A 107 1.96 -15.44 -12.05
C LEU A 107 2.17 -16.03 -13.45
N GLU A 108 3.41 -16.09 -13.93
CA GLU A 108 3.76 -16.30 -15.34
C GLU A 108 3.07 -17.49 -16.00
N LYS A 109 2.99 -18.63 -15.31
CA LYS A 109 2.38 -19.85 -15.85
C LYS A 109 0.85 -19.80 -15.88
N LEU A 110 0.22 -19.16 -14.89
CA LEU A 110 -1.23 -19.22 -14.68
C LEU A 110 -1.95 -17.98 -15.26
N HIS A 111 -1.33 -16.81 -15.13
CA HIS A 111 -1.90 -15.51 -15.50
C HIS A 111 -0.82 -14.61 -16.14
N PRO A 112 -0.40 -14.91 -17.38
CA PRO A 112 0.70 -14.21 -18.04
C PRO A 112 0.47 -12.71 -18.24
N GLN A 113 -0.78 -12.27 -18.46
CA GLN A 113 -1.12 -10.84 -18.57
C GLN A 113 -0.82 -10.11 -17.25
N MET A 114 -1.23 -10.70 -16.11
CA MET A 114 -0.94 -10.14 -14.79
C MET A 114 0.56 -10.22 -14.47
N ALA A 115 1.26 -11.28 -14.91
CA ALA A 115 2.71 -11.37 -14.77
C ALA A 115 3.42 -10.20 -15.49
N ARG A 116 3.02 -9.91 -16.74
CA ARG A 116 3.52 -8.76 -17.51
C ARG A 116 3.19 -7.44 -16.83
N PHE A 117 1.97 -7.26 -16.33
CA PHE A 117 1.58 -6.06 -15.59
C PHE A 117 2.47 -5.82 -14.35
N VAL A 118 2.76 -6.88 -13.59
CA VAL A 118 3.50 -6.82 -12.33
C VAL A 118 5.00 -6.61 -12.55
N GLY A 119 5.65 -7.51 -13.29
CA GLY A 119 7.11 -7.56 -13.42
C GLY A 119 7.62 -7.48 -14.85
N GLY A 120 6.73 -7.26 -15.82
CA GLY A 120 7.10 -7.08 -17.22
C GLY A 120 7.40 -8.38 -17.95
N THR A 121 8.15 -8.29 -19.04
CA THR A 121 8.55 -9.43 -19.86
C THR A 121 10.05 -9.67 -19.75
N VAL A 122 10.42 -10.95 -19.80
CA VAL A 122 11.80 -11.42 -19.69
C VAL A 122 12.08 -12.30 -20.91
N GLY A 123 13.26 -12.15 -21.51
CA GLY A 123 13.71 -12.93 -22.65
C GLY A 123 14.14 -14.34 -22.27
N GLU A 124 14.44 -15.17 -23.26
CA GLU A 124 14.90 -16.56 -23.06
C GLU A 124 16.23 -16.66 -22.30
N ASP A 125 17.05 -15.61 -22.38
CA ASP A 125 18.32 -15.45 -21.66
C ASP A 125 18.14 -14.99 -20.20
N GLY A 126 16.91 -14.70 -19.78
CA GLY A 126 16.61 -14.16 -18.46
C GLY A 126 16.75 -12.64 -18.37
N GLU A 127 17.06 -11.94 -19.47
CA GLU A 127 17.17 -10.49 -19.49
C GLU A 127 15.80 -9.81 -19.56
N LEU A 128 15.64 -8.69 -18.87
CA LEU A 128 14.38 -7.96 -18.87
C LEU A 128 14.19 -7.20 -20.18
N LEU A 129 13.11 -7.51 -20.90
CA LEU A 129 12.73 -6.86 -22.14
C LEU A 129 11.82 -5.64 -21.91
N GLU A 130 10.85 -5.78 -21.01
CA GLU A 130 9.89 -4.72 -20.67
C GLU A 130 9.73 -4.62 -19.16
N LEU A 131 9.62 -3.41 -18.62
CA LEU A 131 9.23 -3.18 -17.23
C LEU A 131 7.72 -3.33 -17.06
N GLY A 132 7.30 -4.05 -16.02
CA GLY A 132 5.90 -4.08 -15.60
C GLY A 132 5.40 -2.71 -15.17
N LEU A 133 4.11 -2.47 -15.34
CA LEU A 133 3.47 -1.22 -14.92
C LEU A 133 3.59 -1.00 -13.41
N TRP A 134 3.28 -2.04 -12.63
CA TRP A 134 3.40 -1.95 -11.17
C TRP A 134 4.83 -1.57 -10.76
N GLU A 135 5.84 -2.22 -11.36
CA GLU A 135 7.25 -1.86 -11.11
C GLU A 135 7.58 -0.41 -11.49
N LYS A 136 7.01 0.13 -12.58
CA LYS A 136 7.22 1.53 -13.00
C LYS A 136 6.65 2.51 -11.96
N GLU A 137 5.49 2.21 -11.39
CA GLU A 137 4.86 3.06 -10.37
C GLU A 137 5.65 3.03 -9.06
N GLU A 138 5.94 1.84 -8.55
CA GLU A 138 6.67 1.61 -7.30
C GLU A 138 8.09 2.20 -7.27
N ARG A 139 8.76 2.26 -8.44
CA ARG A 139 10.07 2.91 -8.58
C ARG A 139 10.07 4.40 -8.24
N GLN A 140 8.90 5.04 -8.20
CA GLN A 140 8.77 6.45 -7.81
C GLN A 140 8.82 6.65 -6.29
N HIS A 141 8.47 5.62 -5.51
CA HIS A 141 8.23 5.76 -4.08
C HIS A 141 9.52 5.98 -3.29
N THR A 142 10.52 5.13 -3.47
CA THR A 142 11.80 5.26 -2.76
C THR A 142 12.47 6.63 -3.02
N PRO A 143 12.59 7.12 -4.27
CA PRO A 143 13.09 8.47 -4.54
C PRO A 143 12.28 9.58 -3.87
N ALA A 144 10.94 9.48 -3.87
CA ALA A 144 10.07 10.46 -3.21
C ALA A 144 10.32 10.50 -1.70
N LEU A 145 10.39 9.34 -1.05
CA LEU A 145 10.66 9.22 0.39
C LEU A 145 12.06 9.75 0.77
N ILE A 146 13.09 9.45 -0.02
CA ILE A 146 14.44 10.01 0.16
C ILE A 146 14.39 11.53 0.07
N LYS A 147 13.69 12.07 -0.93
CA LYS A 147 13.58 13.51 -1.14
C LYS A 147 12.84 14.19 0.02
N VAL A 148 11.76 13.60 0.52
CA VAL A 148 11.06 14.08 1.73
C VAL A 148 12.03 14.09 2.91
N TYR A 149 12.74 12.99 3.16
CA TYR A 149 13.69 12.90 4.26
C TYR A 149 14.74 14.01 4.17
N THR A 150 15.38 14.17 3.00
CA THR A 150 16.39 15.21 2.78
C THR A 150 15.83 16.63 2.93
N GLN A 151 14.59 16.90 2.53
CA GLN A 151 13.97 18.22 2.75
C GLN A 151 13.72 18.50 4.25
N LEU A 152 13.36 17.47 5.02
CA LEU A 152 13.06 17.63 6.44
C LEU A 152 14.31 17.70 7.32
N THR A 153 15.41 17.06 6.93
CA THR A 153 16.62 16.93 7.75
C THR A 153 17.82 17.69 7.21
N GLY A 154 17.85 17.98 5.91
CA GLY A 154 19.05 18.43 5.20
C GLY A 154 20.05 17.31 4.92
N GLU A 155 19.77 16.08 5.37
CA GLU A 155 20.69 14.94 5.26
C GLU A 155 20.35 14.04 4.08
N LYS A 156 21.39 13.46 3.47
CA LYS A 156 21.23 12.41 2.46
C LYS A 156 21.15 11.05 3.16
N ILE A 157 20.26 10.20 2.67
CA ILE A 157 20.10 8.83 3.17
C ILE A 157 20.06 7.84 2.01
N SER A 158 20.54 6.63 2.29
CA SER A 158 20.42 5.49 1.39
C SER A 158 19.63 4.38 2.09
N PRO A 159 18.62 3.80 1.43
CA PRO A 159 17.84 2.71 2.01
C PRO A 159 18.72 1.47 2.24
N LYS A 160 18.43 0.74 3.32
CA LYS A 160 19.03 -0.56 3.59
C LYS A 160 18.25 -1.62 2.82
N LEU A 161 18.89 -2.16 1.78
CA LEU A 161 18.29 -3.20 0.95
C LEU A 161 18.01 -4.45 1.77
N ARG A 162 16.74 -4.86 1.79
CA ARG A 162 16.32 -6.12 2.39
C ARG A 162 16.55 -7.27 1.42
N THR A 163 16.91 -8.42 1.97
CA THR A 163 16.96 -9.67 1.18
C THR A 163 15.55 -10.03 0.72
N VAL A 164 15.34 -9.98 -0.59
CA VAL A 164 14.11 -10.44 -1.20
C VAL A 164 14.10 -11.96 -1.19
N ARG A 165 12.96 -12.52 -0.79
CA ARG A 165 12.73 -13.96 -0.93
C ARG A 165 12.37 -14.22 -2.40
N GLY A 166 13.18 -15.05 -3.06
CA GLY A 166 12.89 -15.52 -4.41
C GLY A 166 11.65 -16.43 -4.47
N TYR A 167 11.22 -16.72 -5.69
CA TYR A 167 10.22 -17.72 -6.01
C TYR A 167 10.60 -19.09 -5.43
N LEU A 168 9.69 -19.70 -4.69
CA LEU A 168 9.83 -21.05 -4.16
C LEU A 168 8.69 -21.92 -4.70
N PRO A 169 8.88 -22.56 -5.87
CA PRO A 169 7.86 -23.44 -6.44
C PRO A 169 7.66 -24.69 -5.59
N THR A 170 6.43 -25.17 -5.58
CA THR A 170 6.02 -26.52 -5.19
C THR A 170 5.34 -27.20 -6.37
N ASP A 171 4.86 -28.43 -6.17
CA ASP A 171 4.10 -29.16 -7.19
C ASP A 171 2.67 -28.61 -7.38
N ASP A 172 2.25 -27.60 -6.61
CA ASP A 172 0.95 -26.94 -6.68
C ASP A 172 1.09 -25.43 -6.97
N PRO A 173 1.20 -25.03 -8.26
CA PRO A 173 1.36 -23.63 -8.65
C PRO A 173 0.19 -22.73 -8.26
N GLU A 174 -1.03 -23.27 -8.15
CA GLU A 174 -2.22 -22.50 -7.78
C GLU A 174 -2.19 -22.12 -6.30
N GLU A 175 -1.91 -23.07 -5.41
CA GLU A 175 -1.76 -22.80 -3.97
C GLU A 175 -0.55 -21.88 -3.69
N ASP A 176 0.53 -22.05 -4.46
CA ASP A 176 1.70 -21.17 -4.40
C ASP A 176 1.35 -19.73 -4.77
N LEU A 177 0.64 -19.53 -5.88
CA LEU A 177 0.17 -18.22 -6.29
C LEU A 177 -0.82 -17.63 -5.28
N TYR A 178 -1.78 -18.42 -4.79
CA TYR A 178 -2.74 -17.98 -3.78
C TYR A 178 -2.05 -17.44 -2.53
N ARG A 179 -1.08 -18.18 -1.98
CA ARG A 179 -0.32 -17.76 -0.80
C ARG A 179 0.52 -16.52 -1.06
N HIS A 180 1.16 -16.44 -2.22
CA HIS A 180 1.92 -15.26 -2.61
C HIS A 180 1.01 -14.03 -2.77
N GLY A 181 -0.14 -14.19 -3.42
CA GLY A 181 -1.17 -13.17 -3.58
C GLY A 181 -1.67 -12.62 -2.25
N LEU A 182 -1.98 -13.49 -1.28
CA LEU A 182 -2.33 -13.06 0.09
C LEU A 182 -1.22 -12.23 0.74
N HIS A 183 0.04 -12.56 0.52
CA HIS A 183 1.16 -11.79 1.04
C HIS A 183 1.31 -10.42 0.36
N ARG A 184 1.02 -10.32 -0.95
CA ARG A 184 0.98 -9.04 -1.67
C ARG A 184 -0.15 -8.15 -1.17
N ILE A 185 -1.38 -8.65 -1.14
CA ILE A 185 -2.52 -7.94 -0.56
C ILE A 185 -2.21 -7.42 0.85
N ALA A 186 -1.61 -8.25 1.70
CA ALA A 186 -1.21 -7.84 3.06
C ALA A 186 -0.16 -6.72 3.10
N THR A 187 0.74 -6.67 2.11
CA THR A 187 1.80 -5.66 2.02
C THR A 187 1.21 -4.33 1.55
N GLU A 188 0.49 -4.34 0.43
CA GLU A 188 -0.15 -3.14 -0.13
C GLU A 188 -1.17 -2.53 0.84
N TYR A 189 -1.93 -3.37 1.56
CA TYR A 189 -2.83 -2.93 2.63
C TYR A 189 -2.08 -2.26 3.78
N GLY A 190 -0.92 -2.81 4.17
CA GLY A 190 -0.07 -2.24 5.22
C GLY A 190 0.46 -0.85 4.82
N ALA A 191 0.97 -0.72 3.60
CA ALA A 191 1.49 0.52 3.04
C ALA A 191 0.37 1.56 2.85
N THR A 192 -0.79 1.17 2.30
CA THR A 192 -2.01 1.98 2.23
C THR A 192 -2.36 2.59 3.59
N CYS A 193 -2.45 1.76 4.63
CA CYS A 193 -2.80 2.24 5.97
C CYS A 193 -1.71 3.14 6.55
N LEU A 194 -0.43 2.85 6.29
CA LEU A 194 0.68 3.65 6.76
C LEU A 194 0.66 5.05 6.13
N TYR A 195 0.52 5.16 4.80
CA TYR A 195 0.51 6.46 4.14
C TYR A 195 -0.74 7.27 4.47
N ILE A 196 -1.92 6.65 4.58
CA ILE A 196 -3.13 7.34 5.11
C ILE A 196 -2.88 7.86 6.53
N TRP A 197 -2.26 7.07 7.39
CA TRP A 197 -1.93 7.50 8.75
C TRP A 197 -0.95 8.68 8.76
N LEU A 198 0.08 8.65 7.92
CA LEU A 198 1.00 9.77 7.76
C LEU A 198 0.32 11.02 7.17
N MET A 199 -0.62 10.87 6.23
CA MET A 199 -1.42 11.99 5.71
C MET A 199 -2.25 12.68 6.81
N ALA A 200 -2.80 11.92 7.76
CA ALA A 200 -3.51 12.52 8.89
C ALA A 200 -2.59 13.32 9.83
N HIS A 201 -1.30 12.96 9.84
CA HIS A 201 -0.25 13.59 10.64
C HIS A 201 0.63 14.56 9.86
N THR A 202 0.19 14.98 8.68
CA THR A 202 0.88 15.98 7.86
C THR A 202 -0.08 16.98 7.25
N ILE A 203 0.45 18.13 6.83
CA ILE A 203 -0.28 19.21 6.16
C ILE A 203 0.55 19.78 4.98
N GLY A 204 -0.10 20.51 4.07
CA GLY A 204 0.57 21.21 2.97
C GLY A 204 1.32 20.27 1.99
N PRO A 205 2.37 20.77 1.32
CA PRO A 205 3.17 20.00 0.35
C PRO A 205 3.70 18.65 0.83
N LEU A 206 3.98 18.47 2.14
CA LEU A 206 4.34 17.16 2.68
C LEU A 206 3.17 16.16 2.61
N GLN A 207 1.95 16.62 2.91
CA GLN A 207 0.74 15.82 2.79
C GLN A 207 0.46 15.46 1.34
N ASP A 208 0.80 16.33 0.40
CA ASP A 208 0.65 16.10 -1.03
C ASP A 208 1.52 14.93 -1.53
N VAL A 209 2.77 14.80 -1.05
CA VAL A 209 3.63 13.64 -1.40
C VAL A 209 3.00 12.35 -0.89
N LEU A 210 2.50 12.36 0.34
CA LEU A 210 1.91 11.18 0.97
C LEU A 210 0.57 10.80 0.33
N GLU A 211 -0.17 11.77 -0.22
CA GLU A 211 -1.35 11.50 -1.04
C GLU A 211 -0.99 10.71 -2.29
N GLU A 212 0.07 11.08 -3.00
CA GLU A 212 0.49 10.38 -4.21
C GLU A 212 0.90 8.93 -3.92
N LEU A 213 1.69 8.72 -2.85
CA LEU A 213 2.05 7.39 -2.37
C LEU A 213 0.80 6.58 -1.98
N ALA A 214 -0.08 7.15 -1.15
CA ALA A 214 -1.31 6.47 -0.72
C ALA A 214 -2.21 6.10 -1.91
N GLN A 215 -2.29 6.96 -2.93
CA GLN A 215 -3.08 6.67 -4.12
C GLN A 215 -2.54 5.48 -4.90
N ASP A 216 -1.22 5.36 -5.04
CA ASP A 216 -0.58 4.20 -5.68
C ASP A 216 -0.83 2.92 -4.87
N GLU A 217 -0.59 2.94 -3.57
CA GLU A 217 -0.81 1.77 -2.71
C GLU A 217 -2.26 1.28 -2.72
N ILE A 218 -3.23 2.21 -2.65
CA ILE A 218 -4.64 1.84 -2.71
C ILE A 218 -4.95 1.23 -4.08
N ASN A 219 -4.31 1.70 -5.15
CA ASN A 219 -4.51 1.18 -6.51
C ASN A 219 -3.95 -0.24 -6.61
N HIS A 220 -2.73 -0.47 -6.14
CA HIS A 220 -2.08 -1.78 -6.12
C HIS A 220 -2.85 -2.78 -5.26
N MET A 221 -3.19 -2.39 -4.03
CA MET A 221 -4.01 -3.19 -3.11
C MET A 221 -5.33 -3.59 -3.77
N THR A 222 -6.05 -2.66 -4.38
CA THR A 222 -7.34 -2.91 -5.04
C THR A 222 -7.18 -3.94 -6.16
N LYS A 223 -6.16 -3.77 -6.99
CA LYS A 223 -5.89 -4.65 -8.16
C LYS A 223 -5.52 -6.05 -7.73
N PHE A 224 -4.59 -6.21 -6.77
CA PHE A 224 -4.24 -7.52 -6.23
C PHE A 224 -5.40 -8.18 -5.49
N TRP A 225 -6.20 -7.40 -4.75
CA TRP A 225 -7.35 -7.94 -4.02
C TRP A 225 -8.43 -8.44 -4.97
N GLY A 226 -8.88 -7.60 -5.91
CA GLY A 226 -9.94 -7.97 -6.85
C GLY A 226 -9.53 -9.14 -7.75
N PHE A 227 -8.30 -9.13 -8.26
CA PHE A 227 -7.73 -10.27 -8.99
C PHE A 227 -7.70 -11.54 -8.13
N GLY A 228 -7.29 -11.45 -6.87
CA GLY A 228 -7.25 -12.59 -5.95
C GLY A 228 -8.63 -13.19 -5.65
N VAL A 229 -9.66 -12.35 -5.51
CA VAL A 229 -11.05 -12.83 -5.32
C VAL A 229 -11.55 -13.55 -6.57
N TRP A 230 -11.23 -13.04 -7.76
CA TRP A 230 -11.61 -13.68 -9.02
C TRP A 230 -10.88 -15.00 -9.25
N ALA A 231 -9.56 -15.03 -9.08
CA ALA A 231 -8.74 -16.21 -9.34
C ALA A 231 -9.00 -17.34 -8.34
N PHE A 232 -9.46 -17.03 -7.13
CA PHE A 232 -9.66 -17.99 -6.04
C PHE A 232 -11.04 -17.85 -5.36
N PRO A 233 -12.15 -18.09 -6.07
CA PRO A 233 -13.52 -17.79 -5.58
C PRO A 233 -13.97 -18.70 -4.43
N ASP A 234 -13.47 -19.94 -4.39
CA ASP A 234 -13.75 -20.93 -3.32
C ASP A 234 -13.01 -20.62 -2.01
N THR A 235 -12.32 -19.48 -1.95
CA THR A 235 -11.66 -18.99 -0.75
C THR A 235 -12.50 -17.89 -0.10
N GLY A 236 -13.71 -18.26 0.36
CA GLY A 236 -14.51 -17.36 1.18
C GLY A 236 -13.67 -16.73 2.31
N LEU A 237 -13.97 -15.51 2.75
CA LEU A 237 -13.18 -14.73 3.72
C LEU A 237 -12.77 -15.50 4.98
N MET A 238 -13.54 -16.52 5.37
CA MET A 238 -13.19 -17.45 6.46
C MET A 238 -11.94 -18.30 6.17
N ARG A 239 -11.69 -18.70 4.92
CA ARG A 239 -10.47 -19.38 4.45
C ARG A 239 -9.33 -18.38 4.24
N ILE A 240 -9.58 -17.14 3.81
CA ILE A 240 -8.56 -16.07 3.83
C ILE A 240 -8.09 -15.82 5.28
N GLY A 241 -9.01 -15.54 6.20
CA GLY A 241 -8.72 -15.37 7.62
C GLY A 241 -8.09 -16.62 8.26
N ARG A 242 -8.59 -17.83 7.95
CA ARG A 242 -8.00 -19.08 8.45
C ARG A 242 -6.64 -19.36 7.83
N THR A 243 -6.37 -19.17 6.55
CA THR A 243 -5.04 -19.39 5.93
C THR A 243 -4.03 -18.37 6.44
N LEU A 244 -4.47 -17.14 6.72
CA LEU A 244 -3.66 -16.13 7.40
C LEU A 244 -3.33 -16.50 8.87
N ILE A 245 -4.08 -17.43 9.49
CA ILE A 245 -3.89 -17.89 10.89
C ILE A 245 -3.31 -19.33 11.00
N LYS A 246 -3.62 -20.23 10.04
CA LYS A 246 -3.36 -21.68 10.04
C LYS A 246 -2.23 -22.13 9.11
N THR A 247 -1.29 -21.27 8.73
CA THR A 247 0.01 -21.70 8.14
C THR A 247 0.91 -22.36 9.21
N ARG A 248 0.41 -23.46 9.79
CA ARG A 248 1.00 -24.23 10.90
C ARG A 248 1.29 -25.68 10.49
N SER A 249 1.63 -25.91 9.22
CA SER A 249 2.13 -27.21 8.74
C SER A 249 3.64 -27.30 9.00
N GLN A 250 4.08 -28.42 9.55
CA GLN A 250 5.40 -28.62 10.16
C GLN A 250 6.59 -28.54 9.20
N ASN A 251 6.38 -28.54 7.87
CA ASN A 251 7.47 -28.59 6.88
C ASN A 251 7.72 -27.28 6.11
N TYR A 252 7.07 -26.17 6.46
CA TYR A 252 7.26 -24.91 5.73
C TYR A 252 7.28 -23.70 6.68
N GLN A 253 8.47 -23.16 6.96
CA GLN A 253 8.66 -21.95 7.77
C GLN A 253 8.17 -20.69 7.02
N ARG A 254 6.87 -20.41 6.83
CA ARG A 254 6.47 -19.15 6.14
C ARG A 254 5.05 -18.62 6.40
N ASN A 255 5.05 -17.33 6.77
CA ASN A 255 4.08 -16.23 6.56
C ASN A 255 2.66 -16.33 7.15
N ASN A 256 2.42 -15.53 8.21
CA ASN A 256 1.09 -15.06 8.60
C ASN A 256 1.04 -13.51 8.48
N LEU A 257 -0.14 -12.95 8.21
CA LEU A 257 -0.40 -11.50 8.17
C LEU A 257 0.12 -10.84 9.46
N MET A 258 -0.11 -11.48 10.61
CA MET A 258 0.34 -10.99 11.91
C MET A 258 1.86 -10.84 12.01
N ARG A 259 2.68 -11.70 11.38
CA ARG A 259 4.14 -11.56 11.35
C ARG A 259 4.57 -10.52 10.31
N THR A 260 3.89 -10.40 9.17
CA THR A 260 4.18 -9.32 8.22
C THR A 260 3.88 -7.97 8.85
N LEU A 261 2.71 -7.81 9.48
CA LEU A 261 2.34 -6.64 10.26
C LEU A 261 3.32 -6.44 11.41
N ARG A 262 3.60 -7.44 12.26
CA ARG A 262 4.56 -7.31 13.38
C ARG A 262 5.97 -6.94 12.90
N ARG A 263 6.43 -7.46 11.75
CA ARG A 263 7.71 -7.12 11.13
C ARG A 263 7.69 -5.68 10.61
N MET A 264 6.60 -5.26 9.99
CA MET A 264 6.37 -3.86 9.60
C MET A 264 6.43 -2.97 10.84
N MET A 265 5.67 -3.28 11.89
CA MET A 265 5.73 -2.55 13.18
C MET A 265 7.15 -2.48 13.76
N GLY A 266 7.90 -3.59 13.71
CA GLY A 266 9.30 -3.62 14.16
C GLY A 266 10.21 -2.72 13.31
N THR A 267 9.96 -2.66 11.99
CA THR A 267 10.67 -1.78 11.06
C THR A 267 10.39 -0.30 11.36
N LEU A 268 9.19 0.00 11.85
CA LEU A 268 8.72 1.34 12.17
C LEU A 268 9.15 1.82 13.58
N ASN A 269 9.99 1.07 14.31
CA ASN A 269 10.37 1.35 15.70
C ASN A 269 9.16 1.51 16.65
N TRP A 270 8.14 0.67 16.47
CA TRP A 270 6.87 0.72 17.19
C TRP A 270 6.98 0.85 18.72
N SER A 271 8.00 0.25 19.33
CA SER A 271 8.22 0.35 20.79
C SER A 271 8.35 1.79 21.26
N ALA A 272 8.99 2.65 20.47
CA ALA A 272 9.23 4.05 20.80
C ALA A 272 7.98 4.94 20.65
N TRP A 273 6.90 4.44 20.06
CA TRP A 273 5.73 5.27 19.76
C TRP A 273 4.89 5.53 21.00
N SER A 274 4.31 6.73 21.06
CA SER A 274 3.27 7.07 22.04
C SER A 274 2.05 6.13 21.91
N LEU A 275 1.28 6.00 23.00
CA LEU A 275 0.05 5.21 22.98
C LEU A 275 -0.94 5.76 21.94
N THR A 276 -1.03 7.08 21.81
CA THR A 276 -1.86 7.79 20.82
C THR A 276 -1.52 7.40 19.38
N ASN A 277 -0.24 7.32 19.03
CA ASN A 277 0.19 6.95 17.68
C ASN A 277 -0.11 5.47 17.39
N LYS A 278 0.07 4.63 18.41
CA LYS A 278 -0.29 3.20 18.32
C LYS A 278 -1.78 3.01 18.10
N THR A 279 -2.63 3.70 18.89
CA THR A 279 -4.08 3.55 18.81
C THR A 279 -4.64 4.11 17.51
N THR A 280 -4.13 5.24 17.02
CA THR A 280 -4.56 5.84 15.74
C THR A 280 -4.15 5.00 14.53
N LEU A 281 -2.97 4.37 14.54
CA LEU A 281 -2.59 3.43 13.47
C LEU A 281 -3.46 2.15 13.52
N LEU A 282 -3.73 1.60 14.71
CA LEU A 282 -4.65 0.46 14.86
C LEU A 282 -6.08 0.80 14.42
N PHE A 283 -6.54 2.02 14.70
CA PHE A 283 -7.80 2.54 14.20
C PHE A 283 -7.79 2.61 12.67
N THR A 284 -6.73 3.14 12.07
CA THR A 284 -6.55 3.24 10.61
C THR A 284 -6.67 1.87 9.95
N LEU A 285 -5.91 0.89 10.46
CA LEU A 285 -5.98 -0.50 9.99
C LEU A 285 -7.42 -1.04 10.07
N THR A 286 -8.03 -0.97 11.25
CA THR A 286 -9.36 -1.54 11.48
C THR A 286 -10.44 -0.88 10.62
N TYR A 287 -10.41 0.45 10.49
CA TYR A 287 -11.42 1.19 9.75
C TYR A 287 -11.26 1.00 8.23
N THR A 288 -10.03 1.00 7.72
CA THR A 288 -9.75 0.66 6.32
C THR A 288 -10.20 -0.76 6.00
N MET A 289 -9.89 -1.75 6.86
CA MET A 289 -10.36 -3.13 6.67
C MET A 289 -11.88 -3.24 6.63
N ARG A 290 -12.60 -2.46 7.45
CA ARG A 290 -14.07 -2.40 7.39
C ARG A 290 -14.58 -1.90 6.04
N ARG A 291 -13.95 -0.86 5.47
CA ARG A 291 -14.29 -0.36 4.12
C ARG A 291 -14.02 -1.42 3.05
N LEU A 292 -12.85 -2.07 3.12
CA LEU A 292 -12.47 -3.13 2.20
C LEU A 292 -13.39 -4.35 2.30
N TRP A 293 -13.87 -4.69 3.49
CA TRP A 293 -14.86 -5.75 3.64
C TRP A 293 -16.18 -5.37 2.98
N SER A 294 -16.66 -4.14 3.18
CA SER A 294 -17.87 -3.68 2.50
C SER A 294 -17.74 -3.74 0.98
N TRP A 295 -16.59 -3.33 0.44
CA TRP A 295 -16.29 -3.42 -0.99
C TRP A 295 -16.13 -4.86 -1.47
N ASN A 296 -15.45 -5.74 -0.72
CA ASN A 296 -15.32 -7.14 -1.07
C ASN A 296 -16.70 -7.82 -1.22
N ASN A 297 -17.66 -7.45 -0.38
CA ASN A 297 -19.02 -7.99 -0.47
C ASN A 297 -19.80 -7.47 -1.69
N SER A 298 -19.34 -6.43 -2.38
CA SER A 298 -19.91 -5.97 -3.65
C SER A 298 -19.22 -6.58 -4.89
N LEU A 299 -18.15 -7.35 -4.71
CA LEU A 299 -17.46 -8.06 -5.79
C LEU A 299 -18.16 -9.39 -6.11
N THR A 300 -19.29 -9.33 -6.82
CA THR A 300 -20.03 -10.52 -7.25
C THR A 300 -19.24 -11.35 -8.27
N PRO A 301 -19.41 -12.69 -8.32
CA PRO A 301 -18.77 -13.52 -9.35
C PRO A 301 -19.04 -13.03 -10.77
N GLU A 302 -20.26 -12.60 -11.08
CA GLU A 302 -20.65 -12.10 -12.40
C GLU A 302 -19.85 -10.86 -12.78
N TYR A 303 -19.80 -9.87 -11.90
CA TYR A 303 -18.99 -8.67 -12.07
C TYR A 303 -17.50 -8.98 -12.30
N LEU A 304 -16.92 -9.89 -11.53
CA LEU A 304 -15.51 -10.26 -11.68
C LEU A 304 -15.26 -11.06 -12.96
N GLN A 305 -16.20 -11.90 -13.36
CA GLN A 305 -16.15 -12.64 -14.63
C GLN A 305 -16.24 -11.69 -15.83
N ASP A 306 -17.05 -10.64 -15.76
CA ASP A 306 -17.10 -9.62 -16.81
C ASP A 306 -15.77 -8.87 -16.96
N LEU A 307 -15.06 -8.65 -15.84
CA LEU A 307 -13.77 -7.94 -15.83
C LEU A 307 -12.57 -8.79 -16.27
N PHE A 308 -12.53 -10.06 -15.85
CA PHE A 308 -11.34 -10.91 -15.98
C PHE A 308 -11.57 -12.17 -16.82
N GLY A 309 -12.83 -12.53 -17.05
CA GLY A 309 -13.23 -13.78 -17.70
C GLY A 309 -13.12 -13.77 -19.23
N ILE A 310 -12.85 -12.62 -19.85
CA ILE A 310 -12.67 -12.47 -21.30
C ILE A 310 -11.18 -12.26 -21.59
N SER A 311 -10.37 -13.27 -21.32
CA SER A 311 -9.00 -13.39 -21.83
C SER A 311 -8.82 -14.81 -22.36
N HIS A 312 -9.36 -15.07 -23.55
CA HIS A 312 -9.00 -16.21 -24.39
C HIS A 312 -7.96 -15.78 -25.43
#